data_AF-A0A661VMX3-F1
#
_entry.id   AF-A0A661VMX3-F1
#
_cell.length_a   1.000
_cell.length_b   1.000
_cell.length_c   1.000
_cell.angle_alpha   90.00
_cell.angle_beta   90.00
_cell.angle_gamma   90.00
#
_symmetry.space_group_name_H-M   'P 1'
#
loop_
_entity.id
_entity.type
_entity.pdbx_description
1 polymer ?
#
loop_
_entity_poly.entity_id
_entity_poly.type
_entity_poly.pdbx_seq_one_letter_code
_entity_poly.pdbx_strand_id
1 'polypeptide(L)' 'MRKVFNFALGLFFGGLIGAAAALLLAPQPGEEIVRTIRERLQAIVDEARHAAAERRAELEAQFIAARQVKMEK' A
#
# COMPACT_ATOMS: atom_id res chain seq x y z
N MET A 1 -41.79 17.38 13.23
CA MET A 1 -40.92 16.91 14.33
C MET A 1 -41.03 15.41 14.61
N ARG A 2 -42.20 14.83 14.95
CA ARG A 2 -42.33 13.38 15.28
C ARG A 2 -41.81 12.40 14.22
N LYS A 3 -41.99 12.69 12.93
CA LYS A 3 -41.50 11.82 11.83
C LYS A 3 -39.97 11.74 11.77
N VAL A 4 -39.30 12.87 11.98
CA VAL A 4 -37.83 12.94 12.00
C VAL A 4 -37.28 12.20 13.21
N PHE A 5 -37.94 12.31 14.36
CA PHE A 5 -37.57 11.54 15.56
C PHE A 5 -37.68 10.03 15.35
N ASN A 6 -38.79 9.56 14.75
CA ASN A 6 -38.96 8.14 14.46
C ASN A 6 -37.92 7.63 13.43
N PHE A 7 -37.56 8.46 12.45
CA PHE A 7 -36.48 8.14 11.51
C PHE A 7 -35.11 8.04 12.20
N ALA A 8 -34.77 9.01 13.05
CA ALA A 8 -33.52 9.00 13.80
C ALA A 8 -33.41 7.78 14.73
N LEU A 9 -34.53 7.40 15.37
CA LEU A 9 -34.59 6.20 16.20
C LEU A 9 -34.36 4.93 15.36
N GLY A 10 -34.99 4.84 14.18
CA GLY A 10 -34.77 3.74 13.24
C GLY A 10 -33.32 3.67 12.73
N LEU A 11 -32.71 4.81 12.40
CA LEU A 11 -31.31 4.90 11.99
C LEU A 11 -30.37 4.46 13.12
N PHE A 12 -30.67 4.84 14.36
CA PHE A 12 -29.85 4.47 15.52
C PHE A 12 -29.86 2.96 15.76
N PHE A 13 -31.04 2.33 15.81
CA PHE A 13 -31.15 0.89 16.01
C PHE A 13 -30.67 0.10 14.78
N GLY A 14 -30.98 0.57 13.57
CA GLY A 14 -30.48 -0.03 12.33
C GLY A 14 -28.96 0.06 12.21
N GLY A 15 -28.37 1.19 12.60
CA GLY A 15 -26.93 1.39 12.66
C GLY A 15 -26.25 0.51 13.71
N LEU A 16 -26.86 0.35 14.89
CA LEU A 16 -26.35 -0.56 15.92
C LEU A 16 -26.37 -2.02 15.45
N ILE A 17 -27.49 -2.48 14.87
CA ILE A 17 -27.60 -3.85 14.34
C ILE A 17 -26.63 -4.06 13.17
N GLY A 18 -26.53 -3.08 12.27
CA GLY A 18 -25.59 -3.11 11.15
C GLY A 18 -24.12 -3.14 11.60
N ALA A 19 -23.76 -2.37 12.64
CA ALA A 19 -22.42 -2.38 13.22
C ALA A 19 -22.11 -3.71 13.90
N ALA A 20 -23.06 -4.26 14.66
CA ALA A 20 -22.90 -5.58 15.29
C ALA A 20 -22.73 -6.68 14.24
N ALA A 21 -23.53 -6.65 13.17
CA ALA A 21 -23.40 -7.57 12.05
C ALA A 21 -22.05 -7.39 11.33
N ALA A 22 -21.63 -6.16 11.07
CA ALA A 22 -20.34 -5.87 10.43
C ALA A 22 -19.16 -6.35 11.27
N LEU A 23 -19.21 -6.24 12.60
CA LEU A 23 -18.18 -6.75 13.51
C LEU A 23 -18.18 -8.28 13.57
N LEU A 24 -19.35 -8.91 13.60
CA LEU A 24 -19.47 -10.38 13.64
C LEU A 24 -19.08 -11.03 12.31
N LEU A 25 -19.39 -10.36 11.20
CA LEU A 25 -19.11 -10.82 9.84
C LEU A 25 -17.79 -10.25 9.29
N ALA A 26 -17.08 -9.42 10.06
CA ALA A 26 -15.79 -8.89 9.65
C ALA A 26 -14.84 -10.07 9.39
N PRO A 27 -14.38 -10.26 8.14
CA PRO A 27 -13.69 -11.48 7.75
C PRO A 27 -12.31 -11.63 8.41
N GLN A 28 -11.67 -10.54 8.83
CA GLN A 28 -10.33 -10.50 9.41
C GLN A 28 -10.14 -9.23 10.26
N PRO A 29 -9.28 -9.26 11.31
CA PRO A 29 -8.83 -8.04 12.00
C PRO A 29 -8.02 -7.14 11.06
N GLY A 30 -8.24 -5.82 11.13
CA GLY A 30 -7.59 -4.85 10.25
C GLY A 30 -6.06 -4.88 10.33
N GLU A 31 -5.50 -5.25 11.48
CA GLU A 31 -4.07 -5.40 11.71
C GLU A 31 -3.41 -6.40 10.74
N GLU A 32 -4.08 -7.50 10.41
CA GLU A 32 -3.50 -8.55 9.56
C GLU A 32 -3.45 -8.11 8.09
N ILE A 33 -4.46 -7.36 7.65
CA ILE A 33 -4.48 -6.71 6.34
C ILE A 33 -3.38 -5.64 6.26
N VAL A 34 -3.28 -4.77 7.27
CA VAL A 34 -2.24 -3.73 7.32
C VAL A 34 -0.85 -4.35 7.32
N ARG A 35 -0.65 -5.42 8.08
CA ARG A 35 0.61 -6.17 8.13
C ARG A 35 0.96 -6.77 6.77
N THR A 36 0.01 -7.46 6.14
CA THR A 36 0.20 -8.07 4.82
C THR A 36 0.53 -7.03 3.75
N ILE A 37 -0.15 -5.88 3.77
CA ILE A 37 0.12 -4.77 2.85
C ILE A 37 1.53 -4.21 3.08
N ARG A 38 1.92 -3.99 4.33
CA ARG A 38 3.25 -3.48 4.68
C ARG A 38 4.36 -4.44 4.22
N GLU A 39 4.21 -5.73 4.49
CA GLU A 39 5.17 -6.75 4.07
C GLU A 39 5.31 -6.80 2.54
N ARG A 40 4.19 -6.75 1.80
CA ARG A 40 4.22 -6.69 0.33
C ARG A 40 4.89 -5.42 -0.21
N LEU A 41 4.61 -4.26 0.39
CA LEU A 41 5.23 -3.00 -0.02
C LEU A 41 6.74 -3.00 0.23
N GLN A 42 7.19 -3.55 1.36
CA GLN A 42 8.62 -3.66 1.65
C GLN A 42 9.33 -4.53 0.62
N ALA A 43 8.76 -5.70 0.28
CA ALA A 43 9.32 -6.57 -0.76
C ALA A 43 9.49 -5.84 -2.11
N ILE A 44 8.47 -5.09 -2.53
CA ILE A 44 8.52 -4.32 -3.79
C ILE A 44 9.60 -3.24 -3.75
N VAL A 45 9.74 -2.53 -2.62
CA VAL A 45 10.75 -1.47 -2.46
C VAL A 45 12.15 -2.06 -2.49
N ASP A 46 12.36 -3.20 -1.83
CA ASP A 46 13.65 -3.86 -1.79
C ASP A 46 14.06 -4.38 -3.18
N GLU A 47 13.12 -5.01 -3.91
CA GLU A 47 13.36 -5.44 -5.29
C GLU A 47 13.66 -4.26 -6.22
N ALA A 48 12.93 -3.14 -6.09
CA ALA A 48 13.21 -1.93 -6.84
C ALA A 48 14.59 -1.33 -6.52
N ARG A 49 15.04 -1.39 -5.26
CA ARG A 49 16.38 -0.95 -4.86
C ARG A 49 17.47 -1.83 -5.44
N HIS A 50 17.28 -3.15 -5.44
CA HIS A 50 18.21 -4.09 -6.05
C HIS A 50 18.34 -3.84 -7.55
N ALA A 51 17.22 -3.74 -8.27
CA ALA A 51 17.23 -3.41 -9.69
C ALA A 51 17.89 -2.06 -9.97
N ALA A 52 17.62 -1.04 -9.15
CA ALA A 52 18.26 0.27 -9.29
C ALA A 52 19.77 0.23 -9.04
N ALA A 53 20.24 -0.60 -8.10
CA ALA A 53 21.65 -0.78 -7.82
C ALA A 53 22.37 -1.48 -8.97
N GLU A 54 21.79 -2.54 -9.54
CA GLU A 54 22.33 -3.21 -10.73
C GLU A 54 22.41 -2.27 -11.93
N ARG A 55 21.34 -1.51 -12.19
CA ARG A 55 21.32 -0.52 -13.27
C ARG A 55 22.36 0.58 -13.09
N ARG A 56 22.61 1.02 -11.85
CA ARG A 56 23.67 1.99 -11.55
C ARG A 56 25.05 1.43 -11.83
N ALA A 57 25.31 0.17 -11.45
CA ALA A 57 26.59 -0.49 -11.73
C ALA A 57 26.84 -0.62 -13.24
N GLU A 58 25.82 -0.97 -14.02
CA GLU A 58 25.90 -1.02 -15.50
C GLU A 58 26.20 0.35 -16.11
N LEU A 59 25.52 1.40 -15.63
CA LEU A 59 25.71 2.77 -16.12
C LEU A 59 27.09 3.33 -15.79
N GLU A 60 27.65 3.02 -14.61
CA GLU A 60 29.03 3.40 -14.26
C GLU A 60 30.06 2.70 -15.16
N ALA A 61 29.86 1.41 -15.45
CA ALA A 61 30.74 0.67 -16.36
C ALA A 61 30.72 1.28 -17.78
N GLN A 62 29.54 1.66 -18.27
CA GLN A 62 29.40 2.34 -19.56
C GLN A 62 30.03 3.73 -19.56
N PHE A 63 29.93 4.47 -18.45
CA PHE A 63 30.51 5.80 -18.32
C PHE A 63 32.04 5.76 -18.35
N ILE A 64 32.65 4.74 -17.73
CA ILE A 64 34.10 4.52 -17.78
C ILE A 64 34.54 4.17 -19.21
N ALA A 65 33.83 3.26 -19.88
CA ALA A 65 34.09 2.90 -21.27
C ALA A 65 33.97 4.10 -22.23
N ALA A 66 32.90 4.90 -22.10
CA ALA A 66 32.68 6.09 -22.92
C ALA A 66 33.72 7.19 -22.66
N ARG A 67 34.24 7.30 -21.42
CA ARG A 67 35.28 8.27 -21.06
C ARG A 67 36.63 7.90 -21.67
N GLN A 68 36.94 6.61 -21.84
CA GLN A 68 38.16 6.15 -22.50
C GLN A 68 38.13 6.41 -24.01
N VAL A 69 37.00 6.15 -24.67
CA VAL A 69 36.83 6.41 -26.12
C VAL A 69 36.99 7.90 -26.47
N LYS A 70 36.68 8.82 -25.54
CA LYS A 70 36.80 10.27 -25.76
C LYS A 70 38.24 10.81 -25.59
N MET A 71 39.15 10.05 -25.00
CA MET A 71 40.55 10.46 -24.78
C MET A 71 41.50 10.01 -25.90
N GLU A 72 41.04 9.16 -26.81
CA GLU A 72 41.83 8.60 -27.93
C GLU A 72 41.62 9.35 -29.27
N LYS A 73 40.79 10.41 -29.28
CA LYS A 73 40.58 11.32 -30.43
C LYS A 73 41.09 12.72 -30.13
#